data_AF-A0A6P3ZKA3-F1
#
_entry.id   AF-A0A6P3ZKA3-F1
#
_cell.length_a   1.000
_cell.length_b   1.000
_cell.length_c   1.000
_cell.angle_alpha   90.00
_cell.angle_beta   90.00
_cell.angle_gamma   90.00
#
_symmetry.space_group_name_H-M   'P 1'
#
loop_
_entity.id
_entity.type
_entity.pdbx_description
1 polymer ?
#
loop_
_entity_poly.entity_id
_entity_poly.type
_entity_poly.pdbx_seq_one_letter_code
_entity_poly.pdbx_strand_id
1 'polypeptide(L)'
;MEAPKQLSAESQSIFREGIGLVLSQWSALRMAVENEWGGRDSRSKAEQLGSDIFSWFTQSKEPLYIDDLENMLDEGIESAFNAILDDGSVEEVAEKLMIMHEECLDGNFSSIGSLRENSRKRVAHPHVRQVVNEDEDDDDDSEDDNNDIRDGNRASNDSSEMMIDAPQSVSNMIPTNMPVAEPTPKVEEDGWTVVGRRRNSRGKRN
;
A
#
# COMPACT_ATOMS: atom_id res chain seq x y z
N MET A 1 -8.93 30.98 -22.11
CA MET A 1 -8.55 30.74 -20.71
C MET A 1 -9.79 30.21 -20.03
N GLU A 2 -9.97 28.89 -20.09
CA GLU A 2 -11.04 28.22 -19.33
C GLU A 2 -10.55 28.14 -17.88
N ALA A 3 -11.35 28.62 -16.93
CA ALA A 3 -11.00 28.51 -15.52
C ALA A 3 -10.94 27.02 -15.15
N PRO A 4 -9.98 26.59 -14.31
CA PRO A 4 -9.95 25.20 -13.85
C PRO A 4 -11.29 24.92 -13.17
N LYS A 5 -12.03 23.92 -13.67
CA LYS A 5 -13.25 23.46 -13.02
C LYS A 5 -12.84 22.94 -11.64
N GLN A 6 -13.27 23.62 -10.58
CA GLN A 6 -12.99 23.22 -9.22
C GLN A 6 -14.13 22.37 -8.68
N LEU A 7 -13.78 21.30 -7.96
CA LEU A 7 -14.74 20.46 -7.26
C LEU A 7 -15.45 21.25 -6.14
N SER A 8 -16.77 21.09 -6.04
CA SER A 8 -17.55 21.54 -4.88
C SER A 8 -17.09 20.84 -3.60
N ALA A 9 -17.31 21.45 -2.43
CA ALA A 9 -16.95 20.86 -1.14
C ALA A 9 -17.57 19.46 -0.92
N GLU A 10 -18.80 19.24 -1.39
CA GLU A 10 -19.44 17.92 -1.34
C GLU A 10 -18.74 16.92 -2.27
N SER A 11 -18.47 17.30 -3.52
CA SER A 11 -17.74 16.47 -4.48
C SER A 11 -16.34 16.13 -3.98
N GLN A 12 -15.65 17.07 -3.32
CA GLN A 12 -14.33 16.84 -2.73
C GLN A 12 -14.36 15.77 -1.64
N SER A 13 -15.36 15.80 -0.75
CA SER A 13 -15.50 14.78 0.29
C SER A 13 -15.76 13.39 -0.31
N ILE A 14 -16.63 13.32 -1.32
CA ILE A 14 -16.96 12.07 -1.99
C ILE A 14 -15.73 11.54 -2.77
N PHE A 15 -15.01 12.43 -3.47
CA PHE A 15 -13.80 12.10 -4.21
C PHE A 15 -12.68 11.59 -3.29
N ARG A 16 -12.47 12.23 -2.13
CA ARG A 16 -11.51 11.76 -1.12
C ARG A 16 -11.79 10.34 -0.66
N GLU A 17 -13.07 10.03 -0.41
CA GLU A 17 -13.48 8.67 -0.08
C GLU A 17 -13.23 7.71 -1.24
N GLY A 18 -13.54 8.14 -2.47
CA GLY A 18 -13.26 7.40 -3.70
C GLY A 18 -11.78 7.02 -3.84
N ILE A 19 -10.87 7.97 -3.61
CA ILE A 19 -9.41 7.72 -3.63
C ILE A 19 -9.05 6.62 -2.63
N GLY A 20 -9.51 6.75 -1.39
CA GLY A 20 -9.25 5.75 -0.35
C GLY A 20 -9.76 4.36 -0.74
N LEU A 21 -10.94 4.29 -1.36
CA LEU A 21 -11.50 3.03 -1.86
C LEU A 21 -10.67 2.45 -3.01
N VAL A 22 -10.23 3.25 -3.99
CA VAL A 22 -9.38 2.78 -5.10
C VAL A 22 -8.07 2.21 -4.54
N LEU A 23 -7.39 2.96 -3.68
CA LEU A 23 -6.13 2.54 -3.06
C LEU A 23 -6.29 1.27 -2.21
N SER A 24 -7.38 1.16 -1.44
CA SER A 24 -7.66 -0.06 -0.66
C SER A 24 -7.91 -1.30 -1.53
N GLN A 25 -8.32 -1.10 -2.78
CA GLN A 25 -8.61 -2.16 -3.74
C GLN A 25 -7.40 -2.52 -4.61
N TRP A 26 -6.37 -1.68 -4.61
CA TRP A 26 -5.14 -1.90 -5.33
C TRP A 26 -4.34 -3.04 -4.68
N SER A 27 -4.21 -4.15 -5.40
CA SER A 27 -3.57 -5.37 -4.92
C SER A 27 -2.14 -5.15 -4.47
N ALA A 28 -1.36 -4.38 -5.23
CA ALA A 28 0.03 -4.08 -4.92
C ALA A 28 0.17 -3.34 -3.58
N LEU A 29 -0.57 -2.24 -3.42
CA LEU A 29 -0.56 -1.46 -2.18
C LEU A 29 -1.07 -2.29 -0.98
N ARG A 30 -2.14 -3.07 -1.17
CA ARG A 30 -2.65 -3.95 -0.12
C ARG A 30 -1.61 -4.98 0.32
N MET A 31 -0.95 -5.63 -0.65
CA MET A 31 0.12 -6.60 -0.37
C MET A 31 1.31 -5.92 0.33
N ALA A 32 1.69 -4.72 -0.08
CA ALA A 32 2.76 -3.95 0.56
C ALA A 32 2.42 -3.61 2.03
N VAL A 33 1.17 -3.27 2.32
CA VAL A 33 0.68 -3.00 3.68
C VAL A 33 0.60 -4.27 4.53
N GLU A 34 0.08 -5.38 3.98
CA GLU A 34 -0.05 -6.66 4.68
C GLU A 34 1.30 -7.28 5.04
N ASN A 35 2.30 -7.11 4.17
CA ASN A 35 3.66 -7.61 4.38
C ASN A 35 4.58 -6.60 5.07
N GLU A 36 4.05 -5.46 5.54
CA GLU A 36 4.80 -4.40 6.22
C GLU A 36 6.03 -3.92 5.43
N TRP A 37 5.95 -3.84 4.10
CA TRP A 37 7.06 -3.37 3.25
C TRP A 37 7.50 -1.94 3.60
N GLY A 38 6.57 -1.13 4.13
CA GLY A 38 6.85 0.21 4.67
C GLY A 38 7.16 0.25 6.17
N GLY A 39 7.29 -0.90 6.84
CA GLY A 39 7.44 -1.03 8.30
C GLY A 39 6.11 -0.98 9.06
N ARG A 40 6.17 -0.76 10.38
CA ARG A 40 4.98 -0.72 11.27
C ARG A 40 3.96 0.36 10.87
N ASP A 41 4.44 1.42 10.21
CA ASP A 41 3.63 2.55 9.77
C ASP A 41 3.08 2.38 8.34
N SER A 42 3.17 1.18 7.75
CA SER A 42 2.73 0.90 6.37
C SER A 42 1.31 1.37 6.07
N ARG A 43 0.38 1.21 7.03
CA ARG A 43 -1.01 1.70 6.90
C ARG A 43 -1.07 3.22 6.85
N SER A 44 -0.35 3.91 7.75
CA SER A 44 -0.29 5.36 7.79
C SER A 44 0.30 5.93 6.50
N LYS A 45 1.33 5.27 5.94
CA LYS A 45 1.91 5.64 4.65
C LYS A 45 0.94 5.49 3.48
N ALA A 46 0.13 4.43 3.47
CA ALA A 46 -0.93 4.26 2.46
C ALA A 46 -2.00 5.37 2.54
N GLU A 47 -2.39 5.75 3.77
CA GLU A 47 -3.31 6.88 3.98
C GLU A 47 -2.69 8.22 3.55
N GLN A 48 -1.39 8.41 3.81
CA GLN A 48 -0.65 9.59 3.38
C GLN A 48 -0.62 9.71 1.86
N LEU A 49 -0.32 8.62 1.14
CA LEU A 49 -0.36 8.57 -0.32
C LEU A 49 -1.74 9.02 -0.86
N GLY A 50 -2.83 8.54 -0.25
CA GLY A 50 -4.18 8.99 -0.61
C GLY A 50 -4.43 10.48 -0.35
N SER A 51 -3.87 11.03 0.73
CA SER A 51 -3.94 12.46 1.03
C SER A 51 -3.13 13.29 0.03
N ASP A 52 -1.96 12.80 -0.39
CA ASP A 52 -1.09 13.48 -1.34
C ASP A 52 -1.72 13.54 -2.73
N ILE A 53 -2.30 12.43 -3.19
CA ILE A 53 -3.09 12.36 -4.43
C ILE A 53 -4.27 13.34 -4.38
N PHE A 54 -5.04 13.35 -3.28
CA PHE A 54 -6.16 14.28 -3.13
C PHE A 54 -5.70 15.75 -3.15
N SER A 55 -4.59 16.05 -2.49
CA SER A 55 -3.96 17.37 -2.50
C SER A 55 -3.55 17.77 -3.92
N TRP A 56 -2.95 16.85 -4.68
CA TRP A 56 -2.56 17.08 -6.07
C TRP A 56 -3.77 17.43 -6.96
N PHE A 57 -4.86 16.67 -6.89
CA PHE A 57 -6.08 16.96 -7.65
C PHE A 57 -6.71 18.32 -7.32
N THR A 58 -6.64 18.74 -6.05
CA THR A 58 -7.36 19.95 -5.58
C THR A 58 -6.52 21.23 -5.61
N GLN A 59 -5.20 21.13 -5.49
CA GLN A 59 -4.30 22.27 -5.38
C GLN A 59 -3.54 22.57 -6.68
N SER A 60 -3.52 21.64 -7.63
CA SER A 60 -2.86 21.85 -8.92
C SER A 60 -3.53 22.95 -9.72
N LYS A 61 -2.72 23.89 -10.21
CA LYS A 61 -3.15 25.00 -11.06
C LYS A 61 -2.95 24.71 -12.54
N GLU A 62 -2.17 23.67 -12.83
CA GLU A 62 -1.86 23.20 -14.18
C GLU A 62 -2.85 22.11 -14.60
N PRO A 63 -2.99 21.85 -15.92
CA PRO A 63 -3.76 20.71 -16.40
C PRO A 63 -3.24 19.42 -15.76
N LEU A 64 -4.14 18.59 -15.26
CA LEU A 64 -3.79 17.29 -14.70
C LEU A 64 -3.50 16.34 -15.85
N TYR A 65 -2.28 15.84 -15.94
CA TYR A 65 -1.89 14.80 -16.88
C TYR A 65 -1.82 13.45 -16.18
N ILE A 66 -2.16 12.38 -16.90
CA ILE A 66 -2.11 11.03 -16.35
C ILE A 66 -0.67 10.61 -16.01
N ASP A 67 0.29 10.93 -16.89
CA ASP A 67 1.73 10.64 -16.68
C ASP A 67 2.26 11.22 -15.36
N ASP A 68 1.77 12.40 -14.94
CA ASP A 68 2.16 13.04 -13.67
C ASP A 68 1.58 12.27 -12.46
N LEU A 69 0.36 11.74 -12.60
CA LEU A 69 -0.27 10.93 -11.56
C LEU A 69 0.38 9.55 -11.45
N GLU A 70 0.74 8.93 -12.57
CA GLU A 70 1.48 7.67 -12.63
C GLU A 70 2.82 7.82 -11.91
N ASN A 71 3.62 8.84 -12.28
CA ASN A 71 4.89 9.13 -11.59
C ASN A 71 4.69 9.37 -10.09
N MET A 72 3.64 10.09 -9.69
CA MET A 72 3.34 10.33 -8.27
C MET A 72 3.00 9.03 -7.52
N LEU A 73 2.27 8.11 -8.16
CA LEU A 73 1.93 6.81 -7.59
C LEU A 73 3.19 5.94 -7.47
N ASP A 74 4.03 5.90 -8.50
CA ASP A 74 5.29 5.15 -8.50
C ASP A 74 6.26 5.66 -7.43
N GLU A 75 6.56 6.95 -7.44
CA GLU A 75 7.42 7.59 -6.43
C GLU A 75 6.84 7.40 -5.03
N GLY A 76 5.51 7.47 -4.90
CA GLY A 76 4.80 7.24 -3.65
C GLY A 76 5.00 5.83 -3.12
N ILE A 77 4.87 4.82 -3.98
CA ILE A 77 5.07 3.41 -3.60
C ILE A 77 6.55 3.11 -3.32
N GLU A 78 7.46 3.58 -4.18
CA GLU A 78 8.90 3.39 -4.01
C GLU A 78 9.39 4.05 -2.71
N SER A 79 8.99 5.28 -2.44
CA SER A 79 9.39 6.01 -1.23
C SER A 79 8.76 5.43 0.04
N ALA A 80 7.49 5.04 -0.01
CA ALA A 80 6.79 4.55 1.17
C ALA A 80 7.12 3.09 1.51
N PHE A 81 7.21 2.22 0.50
CA PHE A 81 7.28 0.76 0.65
C PHE A 81 8.57 0.16 0.07
N ASN A 82 9.47 0.97 -0.51
CA ASN A 82 10.72 0.50 -1.12
C ASN A 82 10.47 -0.63 -2.14
N ALA A 83 9.39 -0.47 -2.91
CA ALA A 83 8.91 -1.43 -3.89
C ALA A 83 8.76 -0.76 -5.25
N ILE A 84 9.07 -1.50 -6.31
CA ILE A 84 8.90 -1.08 -7.69
C ILE A 84 7.77 -1.92 -8.26
N LEU A 85 6.77 -1.26 -8.85
CA LEU A 85 5.64 -1.91 -9.50
C LEU A 85 5.90 -1.90 -11.01
N ASP A 86 5.87 -3.07 -11.63
CA ASP A 86 6.07 -3.27 -13.08
C ASP A 86 5.02 -4.26 -13.60
N ASP A 87 3.82 -4.19 -13.02
CA ASP A 87 2.68 -5.04 -13.34
C ASP A 87 1.59 -4.32 -14.14
N GLY A 88 1.81 -3.04 -14.50
CA GLY A 88 0.85 -2.20 -15.21
C GLY A 88 -0.31 -1.70 -14.33
N SER A 89 -0.27 -1.99 -13.01
CA SER A 89 -1.38 -1.65 -12.12
C SER A 89 -1.41 -0.17 -11.71
N VAL A 90 -0.29 0.53 -11.88
CA VAL A 90 -0.15 1.97 -11.58
C VAL A 90 -0.98 2.77 -12.58
N GLU A 91 -0.83 2.45 -13.86
CA GLU A 91 -1.54 3.06 -14.99
C GLU A 91 -3.05 2.82 -14.85
N GLU A 92 -3.48 1.58 -14.54
CA GLU A 92 -4.90 1.27 -14.32
C GLU A 92 -5.50 2.08 -13.16
N VAL A 93 -4.74 2.26 -12.06
CA VAL A 93 -5.18 3.05 -10.91
C VAL A 93 -5.23 4.54 -11.25
N ALA A 94 -4.23 5.05 -11.96
CA ALA A 94 -4.16 6.44 -12.41
C ALA A 94 -5.34 6.79 -13.32
N GLU A 95 -5.63 5.96 -14.34
CA GLU A 95 -6.79 6.12 -15.24
C GLU A 95 -8.09 6.18 -14.43
N LYS A 96 -8.26 5.25 -13.49
CA LYS A 96 -9.49 5.19 -12.68
C LYS A 96 -9.68 6.42 -11.80
N LEU A 97 -8.60 6.95 -11.24
CA LEU A 97 -8.63 8.19 -10.45
C LEU A 97 -8.96 9.41 -11.31
N MET A 98 -8.41 9.49 -12.53
CA MET A 98 -8.70 10.55 -13.49
C MET A 98 -10.17 10.56 -13.92
N ILE A 99 -10.71 9.40 -14.29
CA ILE A 99 -12.14 9.26 -14.65
C ILE A 99 -13.03 9.69 -13.49
N MET A 100 -12.71 9.21 -12.28
CA MET A 100 -13.48 9.53 -11.08
C MET A 100 -13.43 11.04 -10.76
N HIS A 101 -12.30 11.70 -11.01
CA HIS A 101 -12.17 13.14 -10.86
C HIS A 101 -13.09 13.89 -11.85
N GLU A 102 -13.09 13.49 -13.12
CA GLU A 102 -13.98 14.08 -14.15
C GLU A 102 -15.46 13.89 -13.79
N GLU A 103 -15.86 12.69 -13.36
CA GLU A 103 -17.23 12.44 -12.92
C GLU A 103 -17.64 13.33 -11.74
N CYS A 104 -16.72 13.53 -10.77
CA CYS A 104 -16.97 14.40 -9.63
C CYS A 104 -17.09 15.88 -10.02
N LEU A 105 -16.45 16.31 -11.12
CA LEU A 105 -16.61 17.65 -11.70
C LEU A 105 -17.98 17.82 -12.38
N ASP A 106 -18.49 16.77 -13.02
CA ASP A 106 -19.82 16.75 -13.63
C ASP A 106 -20.96 16.49 -12.61
N GLY A 107 -20.61 16.18 -11.36
CA GLY A 107 -21.57 15.86 -10.29
C GLY A 107 -22.17 14.46 -10.38
N ASN A 108 -21.54 13.57 -11.17
CA ASN A 108 -21.88 12.16 -11.23
C ASN A 108 -20.99 11.38 -10.25
N PHE A 109 -21.59 10.55 -9.41
CA PHE A 109 -20.86 9.73 -8.42
C PHE A 109 -21.07 8.24 -8.62
N SER A 110 -21.47 7.83 -9.83
CA SER A 110 -21.81 6.44 -10.15
C SER A 110 -20.62 5.49 -9.98
N SER A 111 -19.41 5.90 -10.36
CA SER A 111 -18.22 5.06 -10.17
C SER A 111 -17.90 4.85 -8.70
N ILE A 112 -18.01 5.90 -7.88
CA ILE A 112 -17.77 5.82 -6.42
C ILE A 112 -18.84 4.96 -5.74
N GLY A 113 -20.11 5.09 -6.17
CA GLY A 113 -21.20 4.24 -5.70
C GLY A 113 -20.93 2.75 -5.98
N SER A 114 -20.47 2.44 -7.19
CA SER A 114 -20.07 1.07 -7.58
C SER A 114 -18.87 0.61 -6.75
N LEU A 115 -17.87 1.49 -6.54
CA LEU A 115 -16.68 1.19 -5.75
C LEU A 115 -17.02 0.83 -4.29
N ARG A 116 -17.99 1.54 -3.69
CA ARG A 116 -18.53 1.23 -2.35
C ARG A 116 -19.21 -0.13 -2.31
N GLU A 117 -19.97 -0.49 -3.34
CA GLU A 117 -20.61 -1.79 -3.43
C GLU A 117 -19.59 -2.91 -3.56
N ASN A 118 -18.60 -2.76 -4.44
CA ASN A 118 -17.50 -3.70 -4.62
C ASN A 118 -16.70 -3.88 -3.32
N SER A 119 -16.43 -2.78 -2.60
CA SER A 119 -15.75 -2.83 -1.30
C SER A 119 -16.54 -3.67 -0.29
N ARG A 120 -17.86 -3.44 -0.17
CA ARG A 120 -18.74 -4.24 0.71
C ARG A 120 -18.74 -5.72 0.35
N LYS A 121 -18.83 -6.07 -0.94
CA LYS A 121 -18.79 -7.46 -1.42
C LYS A 121 -17.46 -8.14 -1.09
N ARG A 122 -16.34 -7.41 -1.15
CA ARG A 122 -15.01 -7.98 -0.84
C ARG A 122 -14.75 -8.13 0.66
N VAL A 123 -15.30 -7.27 1.51
CA VAL A 123 -15.21 -7.45 2.98
C VAL A 123 -16.03 -8.66 3.45
N ALA A 124 -17.13 -8.98 2.75
CA ALA A 124 -17.95 -10.16 3.03
C ALA A 124 -17.25 -11.49 2.69
N HIS A 125 -16.26 -11.49 1.78
CA HIS A 125 -15.40 -12.64 1.50
C HIS A 125 -14.02 -12.39 2.09
N PRO A 126 -13.75 -12.79 3.36
CA PRO A 126 -12.38 -12.74 3.87
C PRO A 126 -11.51 -13.54 2.91
N HIS A 127 -10.40 -12.94 2.48
CA HIS A 127 -9.44 -13.57 1.58
C HIS A 127 -8.97 -14.85 2.27
N VAL A 128 -9.53 -15.99 1.87
CA VAL A 128 -9.15 -17.29 2.40
C VAL A 128 -7.69 -17.46 2.04
N ARG A 129 -6.84 -17.34 3.06
CA ARG A 129 -5.42 -17.63 2.97
C ARG A 129 -5.34 -19.12 2.64
N GLN A 130 -5.20 -19.45 1.35
CA GLN A 130 -5.16 -20.81 0.86
C GLN A 130 -3.86 -21.47 1.34
N VAL A 131 -3.89 -21.99 2.56
CA VAL A 131 -2.99 -23.03 3.01
C VAL A 131 -3.42 -24.30 2.29
N VAL A 132 -2.54 -24.81 1.44
CA VAL A 132 -2.73 -26.12 0.80
C VAL A 132 -2.64 -27.17 1.89
N ASN A 133 -3.78 -27.54 2.45
CA ASN A 133 -3.95 -28.80 3.15
C ASN A 133 -4.99 -29.58 2.33
N GLU A 134 -4.53 -30.63 1.68
CA GLU A 134 -5.39 -31.66 1.10
C GLU A 134 -6.01 -32.42 2.27
N ASP A 135 -7.20 -32.03 2.70
CA ASP A 135 -8.12 -32.90 3.41
C ASP A 135 -9.55 -32.49 3.03
N GLU A 136 -10.30 -33.48 2.58
CA GLU A 136 -11.71 -33.41 2.20
C GLU A 136 -12.61 -33.22 3.44
N ASP A 137 -13.90 -32.99 3.18
CA ASP A 137 -15.05 -32.85 4.11
C ASP A 137 -15.42 -31.38 4.44
N ASP A 138 -16.40 -30.75 3.80
CA ASP A 138 -17.86 -30.98 3.69
C ASP A 138 -18.68 -30.20 4.74
N ASP A 139 -19.80 -29.70 4.23
CA ASP A 139 -20.97 -29.06 4.84
C ASP A 139 -20.94 -27.62 5.40
N ASP A 140 -21.78 -26.85 4.71
CA ASP A 140 -22.48 -25.61 5.05
C ASP A 140 -23.41 -25.83 6.25
N ASP A 141 -23.25 -25.06 7.33
CA ASP A 141 -24.42 -24.72 8.17
C ASP A 141 -24.25 -23.37 8.88
N SER A 142 -25.12 -22.45 8.51
CA SER A 142 -25.29 -21.16 9.15
C SER A 142 -26.40 -21.26 10.18
N GLU A 143 -26.05 -21.23 11.47
CA GLU A 143 -27.03 -20.96 12.53
C GLU A 143 -26.56 -19.80 13.43
N ASP A 144 -27.28 -18.69 13.26
CA ASP A 144 -27.42 -17.56 14.17
C ASP A 144 -28.09 -18.04 15.47
N ASP A 145 -27.37 -17.97 16.60
CA ASP A 145 -28.02 -17.95 17.91
C ASP A 145 -27.43 -16.86 18.80
N ASN A 146 -28.15 -15.76 18.84
CA ASN A 146 -28.09 -14.75 19.88
C ASN A 146 -28.48 -15.39 21.22
N ASN A 147 -27.56 -15.42 22.19
CA ASN A 147 -27.98 -15.42 23.59
C ASN A 147 -27.18 -14.43 24.44
N ASP A 148 -27.94 -13.44 24.88
CA ASP A 148 -27.70 -12.42 25.88
C ASP A 148 -27.41 -13.05 27.25
N ILE A 149 -26.20 -12.83 27.79
CA ILE A 149 -25.95 -12.96 29.23
C ILE A 149 -25.33 -11.66 29.74
N ARG A 150 -26.19 -10.93 30.44
CA ARG A 150 -25.91 -9.84 31.37
C ARG A 150 -24.90 -10.19 32.46
N ASP A 151 -24.24 -9.11 32.88
CA ASP A 151 -23.84 -8.74 34.25
C ASP A 151 -22.51 -9.27 34.79
N GLY A 152 -21.72 -8.30 35.26
CA GLY A 152 -20.37 -8.54 35.78
C GLY A 152 -19.57 -7.26 36.00
N ASN A 153 -20.21 -6.20 36.53
CA ASN A 153 -19.52 -5.03 37.08
C ASN A 153 -18.41 -5.45 38.07
N ARG A 154 -17.14 -5.19 37.74
CA ARG A 154 -16.11 -5.01 38.78
C ARG A 154 -14.99 -4.07 38.34
N ALA A 155 -15.07 -2.86 38.88
CA ALA A 155 -13.99 -1.90 38.96
C ALA A 155 -12.79 -2.46 39.74
N SER A 156 -11.60 -2.28 39.19
CA SER A 156 -10.34 -1.97 39.89
C SER A 156 -9.34 -1.61 38.80
N ASN A 157 -9.09 -0.34 38.50
CA ASN A 157 -8.03 0.45 39.11
C ASN A 157 -6.81 -0.40 39.51
N ASP A 158 -5.80 -0.42 38.65
CA ASP A 158 -4.42 -0.37 39.12
C ASP A 158 -3.54 0.31 38.07
N SER A 159 -2.99 1.45 38.48
CA SER A 159 -2.05 2.28 37.74
C SER A 159 -0.70 1.57 37.65
N SER A 160 -0.03 1.68 36.51
CA SER A 160 1.42 1.45 36.44
C SER A 160 2.04 2.53 35.56
N GLU A 161 2.31 3.66 36.22
CA GLU A 161 3.25 4.68 35.79
C GLU A 161 4.68 4.14 35.99
N MET A 162 5.39 3.91 34.89
CA MET A 162 6.80 3.54 34.90
C MET A 162 7.62 4.79 34.56
N MET A 163 7.93 5.60 35.57
CA MET A 163 9.00 6.61 35.49
C MET A 163 10.37 5.93 35.66
N ILE A 164 11.45 6.68 35.37
CA ILE A 164 12.90 6.40 35.61
C ILE A 164 13.60 5.87 34.33
N ASP A 165 14.65 6.46 33.76
CA ASP A 165 15.51 7.58 34.13
C ASP A 165 16.12 8.19 32.86
N ALA A 166 16.35 9.50 32.86
CA ALA A 166 17.22 10.18 31.92
C ALA A 166 18.49 10.59 32.66
N PRO A 167 19.69 10.14 32.27
CA PRO A 167 20.90 10.86 32.59
C PRO A 167 21.27 11.80 31.45
N GLN A 168 21.38 13.08 31.82
CA GLN A 168 21.97 14.15 31.04
C GLN A 168 23.44 13.85 30.69
N SER A 169 23.81 14.28 29.48
CA SER A 169 25.00 15.08 29.16
C SER A 169 26.34 14.70 29.78
N VAL A 170 27.29 14.26 28.94
CA VAL A 170 28.66 14.83 28.95
C VAL A 170 29.24 14.89 27.54
N SER A 171 29.60 16.11 27.17
CA SER A 171 30.60 16.50 26.17
C SER A 171 31.82 15.58 26.17
N ASN A 172 32.36 15.26 24.98
CA ASN A 172 33.77 15.54 24.71
C ASN A 172 34.17 15.43 23.23
N MET A 173 35.09 16.33 22.90
CA MET A 173 35.62 16.68 21.59
C MET A 173 36.64 15.65 21.07
N ILE A 174 36.57 15.39 19.75
CA ILE A 174 37.58 15.11 18.69
C ILE A 174 39.05 14.83 19.10
N PRO A 175 39.83 14.01 18.35
CA PRO A 175 40.48 14.51 17.12
C PRO A 175 40.59 13.50 15.93
N THR A 176 40.29 14.02 14.74
CA THR A 176 40.97 13.82 13.43
C THR A 176 41.61 12.47 13.07
N ASN A 177 41.13 11.84 11.98
CA ASN A 177 41.99 11.51 10.84
C ASN A 177 41.19 11.30 9.54
N MET A 178 41.37 12.22 8.57
CA MET A 178 41.12 12.03 7.13
C MET A 178 42.41 11.42 6.49
N PRO A 179 42.41 10.82 5.27
CA PRO A 179 41.82 11.43 4.07
C PRO A 179 41.21 10.48 2.99
N VAL A 180 40.24 11.06 2.25
CA VAL A 180 40.09 11.11 0.78
C VAL A 180 40.74 10.01 -0.09
N ALA A 181 39.92 9.33 -0.90
CA ALA A 181 39.91 9.48 -2.36
C ALA A 181 39.07 8.38 -3.04
N GLU A 182 38.04 8.80 -3.78
CA GLU A 182 37.52 8.06 -4.94
C GLU A 182 38.61 7.99 -6.03
N PRO A 183 38.64 6.93 -6.85
CA PRO A 183 38.13 7.10 -8.21
C PRO A 183 37.42 5.86 -8.79
N THR A 184 36.34 6.08 -9.54
CA THR A 184 35.87 5.18 -10.62
C THR A 184 36.88 5.23 -11.80
N PRO A 185 37.07 4.19 -12.67
CA PRO A 185 35.99 3.70 -13.56
C PRO A 185 36.07 2.23 -14.10
N LYS A 186 34.89 1.74 -14.56
CA LYS A 186 34.59 1.04 -15.85
C LYS A 186 34.99 -0.43 -16.12
N VAL A 187 33.94 -1.19 -16.55
CA VAL A 187 33.85 -2.37 -17.47
C VAL A 187 34.47 -3.69 -16.95
N GLU A 188 33.97 -4.91 -17.18
CA GLU A 188 33.07 -5.49 -18.18
C GLU A 188 32.38 -6.76 -17.63
N GLU A 189 31.29 -7.17 -18.31
CA GLU A 189 30.94 -8.56 -18.67
C GLU A 189 30.26 -9.49 -17.64
N ASP A 190 28.92 -9.49 -17.72
CA ASP A 190 28.04 -10.66 -17.86
C ASP A 190 28.56 -12.02 -17.31
N GLY A 191 28.40 -12.20 -16.01
CA GLY A 191 28.63 -13.47 -15.31
C GLY A 191 27.39 -14.36 -15.17
N TRP A 192 26.61 -14.56 -16.24
CA TRP A 192 25.58 -15.64 -16.23
C TRP A 192 26.22 -16.99 -16.58
N THR A 193 26.40 -17.85 -15.57
CA THR A 193 26.84 -19.23 -15.79
C THR A 193 25.67 -20.09 -16.25
N VAL A 194 25.70 -20.55 -17.51
CA VAL A 194 24.74 -21.53 -18.04
C VAL A 194 25.03 -22.90 -17.43
N VAL A 195 24.13 -23.39 -16.56
CA VAL A 195 24.18 -24.77 -16.06
C VAL A 195 23.76 -25.74 -17.17
N GLY A 196 24.72 -26.56 -17.64
CA GLY A 196 24.46 -27.59 -18.64
C GLY A 196 23.45 -28.63 -18.14
N ARG A 197 22.45 -28.97 -18.97
CA ARG A 197 21.46 -30.00 -18.66
C ARG A 197 22.12 -31.37 -18.47
N ARG A 198 21.76 -32.01 -17.37
CA ARG A 198 22.18 -33.35 -16.92
C ARG A 198 21.88 -34.42 -17.96
N ARG A 199 22.89 -35.19 -18.38
CA ARG A 199 22.74 -36.41 -19.18
C ARG A 199 22.94 -37.64 -18.28
N ASN A 200 21.84 -38.34 -17.98
CA ASN A 200 21.88 -39.67 -17.36
C ASN A 200 22.64 -40.64 -18.28
N SER A 201 23.81 -41.13 -17.86
CA SER A 201 24.41 -42.35 -18.41
C SER A 201 24.04 -43.54 -17.53
N ARG A 202 22.97 -44.23 -17.94
CA ARG A 202 22.69 -45.61 -17.56
C ARG A 202 23.68 -46.54 -18.28
N GLY A 203 24.35 -47.42 -17.54
CA GLY A 203 25.08 -48.60 -18.02
C GLY A 203 26.59 -48.37 -18.26
N LYS A 204 27.51 -49.31 -18.04
CA LYS A 204 27.43 -50.76 -17.79
C LYS A 204 28.87 -51.31 -17.66
N ARG A 205 29.16 -52.16 -16.64
CA ARG A 205 30.20 -53.24 -16.58
C ARG A 205 31.68 -52.80 -16.77
N ASN A 206 32.71 -53.32 -16.11
CA ASN A 206 32.98 -54.62 -15.49
C ASN A 206 33.69 -54.43 -14.15
#